data_AF-A0A2W6BPG6-F1
#
_entry.id   AF-A0A2W6BPG6-F1
#
_cell.length_a   1.000
_cell.length_b   1.000
_cell.length_c   1.000
_cell.angle_alpha   90.00
_cell.angle_beta   90.00
_cell.angle_gamma   90.00
#
_symmetry.space_group_name_H-M   'P 1'
#
loop_
_entity.id
_entity.type
_entity.pdbx_description
1 polymer ?
#
loop_
_entity_poly.entity_id
_entity_poly.type
_entity_poly.pdbx_seq_one_letter_code
_entity_poly.pdbx_strand_id
1 'polypeptide(L)'
;MSNAQPSGRLTLSWVGKEKALLGTSDGGYEWVERDDPRVVEVRLLHERDTVGEVGPTSKAATDNLLIVGDSYDALHALSRTPEYAREYLGKVKLVYIDPPFNTGQAFEHYDDALEHSVWLTMMRDRLLLIRDLLAPDGSVWVHLDDAGRGYGFSHQASKVFSSVRRFTNGTI
;
A
#
# COMPACT_ATOMS: atom_id res chain seq x y z
N MET A 1 -39.51 9.22 25.51
CA MET A 1 -39.02 8.86 24.15
C MET A 1 -37.61 8.33 24.31
N SER A 2 -37.38 7.08 23.92
CA SER A 2 -36.10 6.37 24.07
C SER A 2 -35.10 6.89 23.02
N ASN A 3 -33.97 7.45 23.47
CA ASN A 3 -32.83 7.77 22.60
C ASN A 3 -32.08 6.47 22.30
N ALA A 4 -32.41 5.81 21.19
CA ALA A 4 -31.59 4.74 20.66
C ALA A 4 -30.25 5.33 20.19
N GLN A 5 -29.17 5.02 20.90
CA GLN A 5 -27.81 5.27 20.42
C GLN A 5 -27.63 4.52 19.08
N PRO A 6 -27.13 5.16 18.01
CA PRO A 6 -26.89 4.46 16.75
C PRO A 6 -25.80 3.41 16.97
N SER A 7 -26.23 2.15 17.06
CA SER A 7 -25.39 0.95 17.09
C SER A 7 -24.85 0.66 15.69
N GLY A 8 -24.05 1.56 15.14
CA GLY A 8 -23.41 1.42 13.84
C GLY A 8 -21.90 1.60 13.96
N ARG A 9 -21.12 0.55 13.66
CA ARG A 9 -19.68 0.70 13.42
C ARG A 9 -19.54 1.63 12.21
N LEU A 10 -18.94 2.81 12.39
CA LEU A 10 -18.66 3.73 11.29
C LEU A 10 -17.79 3.01 10.25
N THR A 11 -18.33 2.83 9.04
CA THR A 11 -17.61 2.22 7.92
C THR A 11 -17.46 3.26 6.82
N LEU A 12 -16.27 3.29 6.21
CA LEU A 12 -15.99 4.10 5.04
C LEU A 12 -16.43 3.30 3.81
N SER A 13 -17.23 3.92 2.94
CA SER A 13 -17.70 3.38 1.66
C SER A 13 -17.17 4.27 0.53
N TRP A 14 -16.73 3.66 -0.56
CA TRP A 14 -16.24 4.36 -1.75
C TRP A 14 -16.48 3.50 -3.00
N VAL A 15 -16.42 4.13 -4.19
CA VAL A 15 -16.70 3.47 -5.47
C VAL A 15 -15.66 2.38 -5.73
N GLY A 16 -16.08 1.22 -6.24
CA GLY A 16 -15.15 0.14 -6.58
C GLY A 16 -14.48 -0.53 -5.38
N LYS A 17 -14.88 -0.25 -4.14
CA LYS A 17 -14.28 -0.81 -2.92
C LYS A 17 -14.11 -2.33 -2.95
N GLU A 18 -15.05 -3.06 -3.57
CA GLU A 18 -14.99 -4.52 -3.65
C GLU A 18 -14.12 -5.05 -4.80
N LYS A 19 -13.71 -4.19 -5.73
CA LYS A 19 -12.84 -4.49 -6.88
C LYS A 19 -11.36 -4.32 -6.52
N ALA A 20 -10.49 -4.79 -7.41
CA ALA A 20 -9.05 -4.54 -7.40
C ALA A 20 -8.69 -3.44 -8.42
N LEU A 21 -7.52 -2.84 -8.23
CA LEU A 21 -6.93 -1.91 -9.19
C LEU A 21 -5.73 -2.56 -9.87
N LEU A 22 -5.69 -2.48 -11.19
CA LEU A 22 -4.56 -2.90 -12.01
C LEU A 22 -3.88 -1.65 -12.60
N GLY A 23 -2.57 -1.54 -12.43
CA GLY A 23 -1.79 -0.43 -13.01
C GLY A 23 -1.72 -0.54 -14.52
N THR A 24 -1.98 0.56 -15.23
CA THR A 24 -1.92 0.62 -16.69
C THR A 24 -0.57 1.19 -17.15
N SER A 25 -0.17 0.90 -18.39
CA SER A 25 1.14 1.28 -18.94
C SER A 25 1.36 2.79 -19.07
N ASP A 26 0.29 3.57 -19.08
CA ASP A 26 0.27 5.04 -19.08
C ASP A 26 0.29 5.65 -17.67
N GLY A 27 0.42 4.84 -16.62
CA GLY A 27 0.50 5.27 -15.22
C GLY A 27 -0.86 5.47 -14.54
N GLY A 28 -1.94 5.05 -15.18
CA GLY A 28 -3.29 5.03 -14.61
C GLY A 28 -3.63 3.72 -13.88
N TYR A 29 -4.92 3.58 -13.54
CA TYR A 29 -5.46 2.36 -12.94
C TYR A 29 -6.78 1.94 -13.60
N GLU A 30 -6.94 0.63 -13.79
CA GLU A 30 -8.17 -0.02 -14.24
C GLU A 30 -8.84 -0.76 -13.09
N TRP A 31 -10.17 -0.65 -12.96
CA TRP A 31 -10.95 -1.45 -12.02
C TRP A 31 -11.25 -2.83 -12.59
N VAL A 32 -10.84 -3.87 -11.87
CA VAL A 32 -11.03 -5.27 -12.28
C VAL A 32 -11.61 -6.09 -11.13
N GLU A 33 -12.19 -7.25 -11.45
CA GLU A 33 -12.63 -8.18 -10.41
C GLU A 33 -11.42 -8.75 -9.65
N ARG A 34 -11.59 -9.08 -8.36
CA ARG A 34 -10.46 -9.50 -7.52
C ARG A 34 -9.86 -10.84 -7.92
N ASP A 35 -10.63 -11.67 -8.60
CA ASP A 35 -10.24 -12.96 -9.15
C ASP A 35 -9.73 -12.85 -10.60
N ASP A 36 -9.61 -11.63 -11.15
CA ASP A 36 -8.96 -11.42 -12.45
C ASP A 36 -7.57 -12.06 -12.43
N PRO A 37 -7.26 -12.96 -13.39
CA PRO A 37 -5.96 -13.64 -13.47
C PRO A 37 -4.77 -12.69 -13.34
N ARG A 38 -4.88 -11.47 -13.89
CA ARG A 38 -3.81 -10.46 -13.86
C ARG A 38 -3.53 -9.91 -12.47
N VAL A 39 -4.50 -9.99 -11.54
CA VAL A 39 -4.38 -9.56 -10.13
C VAL A 39 -3.88 -10.69 -9.25
N VAL A 40 -4.35 -11.91 -9.49
CA VAL A 40 -4.00 -13.07 -8.65
C VAL A 40 -2.65 -13.67 -9.01
N GLU A 41 -2.21 -13.51 -10.26
CA GLU A 41 -0.92 -13.97 -10.75
C GLU A 41 0.23 -13.21 -10.07
N VAL A 42 1.19 -13.95 -9.53
CA VAL A 42 2.39 -13.37 -8.93
C VAL A 42 3.40 -13.08 -10.04
N ARG A 43 3.73 -11.80 -10.24
CA ARG A 43 4.82 -11.38 -11.11
C ARG A 43 6.17 -11.72 -10.46
N LEU A 44 7.00 -12.47 -11.16
CA LEU A 44 8.34 -12.84 -10.66
C LEU A 44 9.30 -11.65 -10.80
N LEU A 45 10.23 -11.54 -9.86
CA LEU A 45 11.32 -10.57 -9.95
C LEU A 45 12.39 -11.10 -10.91
N HIS A 46 12.80 -10.26 -11.85
CA HIS A 46 13.89 -10.56 -12.76
C HIS A 46 15.07 -9.66 -12.41
N GLU A 47 16.20 -10.28 -12.06
CA GLU A 47 17.43 -9.54 -11.81
C GLU A 47 17.91 -8.90 -13.12
N ARG A 48 18.15 -7.58 -13.08
CA ARG A 48 18.53 -6.79 -14.25
C ARG A 48 19.96 -6.29 -14.17
N ASP A 49 20.35 -5.76 -13.01
CA ASP A 49 21.62 -5.08 -12.83
C ASP A 49 22.06 -5.08 -11.37
N THR A 50 23.33 -4.77 -11.14
CA THR A 50 23.92 -4.62 -9.80
C THR A 50 24.52 -3.23 -9.66
N VAL A 51 24.12 -2.51 -8.62
CA VAL A 51 24.60 -1.15 -8.35
C VAL A 51 25.42 -1.13 -7.07
N GLY A 52 26.68 -0.72 -7.18
CA GLY A 52 27.62 -0.63 -6.05
C GLY A 52 28.39 -1.91 -5.78
N GLU A 53 28.96 -2.02 -4.58
CA GLU A 53 29.67 -3.22 -4.12
C GLU A 53 28.68 -4.24 -3.56
N VAL A 54 28.57 -5.39 -4.22
CA VAL A 54 27.75 -6.51 -3.76
C VAL A 54 28.66 -7.66 -3.34
N GLY A 55 28.35 -8.27 -2.21
CA GLY A 55 29.16 -9.37 -1.66
C GLY A 55 29.23 -10.54 -2.65
N PRO A 56 30.40 -11.21 -2.79
CA PRO A 56 30.60 -12.28 -3.79
C PRO A 56 29.70 -13.51 -3.58
N THR A 57 29.09 -13.64 -2.40
CA THR A 57 28.15 -14.72 -2.05
C THR A 57 26.73 -14.20 -1.79
N SER A 58 26.48 -12.94 -2.08
CA SER A 58 25.20 -12.33 -1.78
C SER A 58 24.11 -12.88 -2.69
N LYS A 59 23.02 -13.36 -2.12
CA LYS A 59 21.81 -13.69 -2.87
C LYS A 59 20.92 -12.45 -2.90
N ALA A 60 20.25 -12.21 -4.01
CA ALA A 60 19.35 -11.07 -4.17
C ALA A 60 18.39 -10.89 -2.97
N ALA A 61 17.77 -11.97 -2.49
CA ALA A 61 16.84 -11.91 -1.35
C ALA A 61 17.47 -11.55 0.02
N THR A 62 18.79 -11.59 0.14
CA THR A 62 19.51 -11.35 1.41
C THR A 62 20.37 -10.07 1.39
N ASP A 63 20.35 -9.32 0.29
CA ASP A 63 21.03 -8.03 0.16
C ASP A 63 20.03 -6.88 0.04
N ASN A 64 20.54 -5.67 -0.18
CA ASN A 64 19.76 -4.52 -0.59
C ASN A 64 19.16 -4.75 -1.98
N LEU A 65 17.85 -4.56 -2.09
CA LEU A 65 17.09 -4.71 -3.32
C LEU A 65 16.55 -3.36 -3.81
N LEU A 66 16.75 -3.07 -5.10
CA LEU A 66 16.04 -2.04 -5.82
C LEU A 66 15.09 -2.70 -6.83
N ILE A 67 13.79 -2.59 -6.58
CA ILE A 67 12.75 -3.16 -7.45
C ILE A 67 12.14 -2.03 -8.29
N VAL A 68 12.11 -2.20 -9.60
CA VAL A 68 11.49 -1.26 -10.54
C VAL A 68 10.20 -1.87 -11.08
N GLY A 69 9.06 -1.25 -10.79
CA GLY A 69 7.73 -1.72 -11.18
C GLY A 69 6.63 -1.12 -10.32
N ASP A 70 5.39 -1.60 -10.48
CA ASP A 70 4.31 -1.22 -9.57
C ASP A 70 4.57 -1.83 -8.17
N SER A 71 4.35 -1.02 -7.12
CA SER A 71 4.57 -1.45 -5.74
C SER A 71 3.66 -2.59 -5.29
N TYR A 72 2.47 -2.73 -5.86
CA TYR A 72 1.57 -3.85 -5.62
C TYR A 72 2.19 -5.17 -6.06
N ASP A 73 2.72 -5.22 -7.29
CA ASP A 73 3.41 -6.40 -7.83
C ASP A 73 4.68 -6.71 -7.04
N ALA A 74 5.46 -5.68 -6.70
CA ALA A 74 6.67 -5.84 -5.89
C ALA A 74 6.36 -6.44 -4.50
N LEU A 75 5.35 -5.92 -3.79
CA LEU A 75 4.93 -6.45 -2.49
C LEU A 75 4.38 -7.88 -2.60
N HIS A 76 3.67 -8.20 -3.68
CA HIS A 76 3.22 -9.56 -3.96
C HIS A 76 4.39 -10.52 -4.20
N ALA A 77 5.39 -10.10 -4.98
CA ALA A 77 6.58 -10.91 -5.21
C ALA A 77 7.35 -11.16 -3.91
N LEU A 78 7.55 -10.11 -3.09
CA LEU A 78 8.22 -10.23 -1.80
C LEU A 78 7.50 -11.18 -0.82
N SER A 79 6.17 -11.21 -0.85
CA SER A 79 5.35 -12.01 0.07
C SER A 79 5.08 -13.44 -0.42
N ARG A 80 5.05 -13.67 -1.74
CA ARG A 80 4.58 -14.94 -2.32
C ARG A 80 5.66 -15.75 -3.02
N THR A 81 6.73 -15.12 -3.49
CA THR A 81 7.83 -15.84 -4.14
C THR A 81 8.71 -16.51 -3.08
N PRO A 82 8.90 -17.85 -3.10
CA PRO A 82 9.45 -18.60 -1.96
C PRO A 82 10.79 -18.10 -1.41
N GLU A 83 11.72 -17.71 -2.28
CA GLU A 83 13.04 -17.20 -1.87
C GLU A 83 12.95 -15.84 -1.14
N TYR A 84 12.06 -14.95 -1.57
CA TYR A 84 11.84 -13.65 -0.92
C TYR A 84 10.95 -13.78 0.31
N ALA A 85 9.87 -14.56 0.22
CA ALA A 85 8.96 -14.79 1.34
C ALA A 85 9.70 -15.35 2.57
N ARG A 86 10.70 -16.19 2.36
CA ARG A 86 11.57 -16.68 3.45
C ARG A 86 12.31 -15.57 4.19
N GLU A 87 12.69 -14.49 3.51
CA GLU A 87 13.50 -13.41 4.09
C GLU A 87 12.64 -12.23 4.58
N TYR A 88 11.49 -11.95 3.94
CA TYR A 88 10.71 -10.75 4.21
C TYR A 88 9.38 -10.99 4.95
N LEU A 89 8.73 -12.14 4.79
CA LEU A 89 7.41 -12.38 5.39
C LEU A 89 7.51 -12.40 6.92
N GLY A 90 6.72 -11.54 7.59
CA GLY A 90 6.75 -11.42 9.04
C GLY A 90 8.09 -10.95 9.63
N LYS A 91 8.97 -10.34 8.83
CA LYS A 91 10.36 -10.01 9.21
C LYS A 91 10.73 -8.55 9.00
N VAL A 92 9.94 -7.77 8.25
CA VAL A 92 10.22 -6.35 8.00
C VAL A 92 10.02 -5.52 9.26
N LYS A 93 11.08 -4.84 9.72
CA LYS A 93 11.06 -4.02 10.93
C LYS A 93 10.46 -2.63 10.73
N LEU A 94 10.69 -2.04 9.56
CA LEU A 94 10.27 -0.68 9.26
C LEU A 94 9.87 -0.58 7.80
N VAL A 95 8.71 0.02 7.55
CA VAL A 95 8.29 0.46 6.23
C VAL A 95 8.08 1.96 6.28
N TYR A 96 8.71 2.69 5.37
CA TYR A 96 8.46 4.11 5.15
C TYR A 96 7.85 4.30 3.77
N ILE A 97 6.73 5.01 3.69
CA ILE A 97 6.08 5.34 2.43
C ILE A 97 5.72 6.83 2.38
N ASP A 98 5.95 7.40 1.20
CA ASP A 98 5.59 8.76 0.84
C ASP A 98 4.71 8.69 -0.41
N PRO A 99 3.43 8.29 -0.26
CA PRO A 99 2.54 8.11 -1.41
C PRO A 99 2.27 9.47 -2.08
N PRO A 100 2.05 9.50 -3.41
CA PRO A 100 1.78 10.75 -4.11
C PRO A 100 0.63 11.49 -3.46
N PHE A 101 0.90 12.73 -3.05
CA PHE A 101 -0.12 13.65 -2.58
C PHE A 101 -0.97 14.01 -3.78
N ASN A 102 -2.24 13.64 -3.73
CA ASN A 102 -3.20 14.20 -4.66
C ASN A 102 -3.43 15.68 -4.30
N THR A 103 -2.51 16.55 -4.75
CA THR A 103 -2.51 18.01 -4.57
C THR A 103 -3.42 18.72 -5.57
N GLY A 104 -4.19 17.97 -6.36
CA GLY A 104 -5.02 18.52 -7.45
C GLY A 104 -4.21 19.15 -8.60
N GLN A 105 -2.90 18.88 -8.68
CA GLN A 105 -2.00 19.45 -9.71
C GLN A 105 -1.73 18.50 -10.90
N ALA A 106 -2.19 17.25 -10.84
CA ALA A 106 -2.15 16.34 -11.97
C ALA A 106 -3.55 15.73 -12.12
N PHE A 107 -4.07 15.69 -13.35
CA PHE A 107 -5.36 15.13 -13.78
C PHE A 107 -6.57 16.09 -13.73
N GLU A 108 -6.56 17.15 -14.54
CA GLU A 108 -7.66 18.13 -14.72
C GLU A 108 -9.00 17.57 -15.26
N HIS A 109 -9.22 16.25 -15.40
CA HIS A 109 -10.33 15.72 -16.20
C HIS A 109 -11.15 14.53 -15.65
N TYR A 110 -11.12 14.24 -14.34
CA TYR A 110 -12.00 13.20 -13.75
C TYR A 110 -12.73 13.67 -12.48
N ASP A 111 -13.86 13.03 -12.19
CA ASP A 111 -14.63 13.24 -10.96
C ASP A 111 -13.74 12.98 -9.73
N ASP A 112 -13.52 14.01 -8.90
CA ASP A 112 -12.72 13.96 -7.67
C ASP A 112 -13.07 12.75 -6.78
N ALA A 113 -14.33 12.30 -6.80
CA ALA A 113 -14.78 11.13 -6.03
C ALA A 113 -14.24 9.80 -6.59
N LEU A 114 -14.09 9.69 -7.91
CA LEU A 114 -13.49 8.53 -8.58
C LEU A 114 -12.01 8.43 -8.22
N GLU A 115 -11.31 9.57 -8.30
CA GLU A 115 -9.88 9.68 -8.03
C GLU A 115 -9.57 9.40 -6.54
N HIS A 116 -10.41 9.88 -5.63
CA HIS A 116 -10.34 9.52 -4.21
C HIS A 116 -10.55 8.01 -3.96
N SER A 117 -11.51 7.40 -4.66
CA SER A 117 -11.81 5.97 -4.54
C SER A 117 -10.65 5.10 -5.06
N VAL A 118 -10.00 5.53 -6.14
CA VAL A 118 -8.78 4.90 -6.67
C VAL A 118 -7.65 4.98 -5.65
N TRP A 119 -7.36 6.17 -5.12
CA TRP A 119 -6.30 6.34 -4.13
C TRP A 119 -6.54 5.51 -2.86
N LEU A 120 -7.78 5.50 -2.34
CA LEU A 120 -8.14 4.69 -1.18
C LEU A 120 -7.96 3.20 -1.44
N THR A 121 -8.39 2.66 -2.59
CA THR A 121 -8.18 1.24 -2.91
C THR A 121 -6.69 0.94 -3.09
N MET A 122 -5.96 1.80 -3.80
CA MET A 122 -4.52 1.67 -4.03
C MET A 122 -3.76 1.53 -2.71
N MET A 123 -4.03 2.43 -1.75
CA MET A 123 -3.42 2.40 -0.42
C MET A 123 -3.88 1.20 0.40
N ARG A 124 -5.19 0.86 0.39
CA ARG A 124 -5.71 -0.27 1.17
C ARG A 124 -4.95 -1.55 0.86
N ASP A 125 -4.85 -1.84 -0.43
CA ASP A 125 -4.39 -3.13 -0.91
C ASP A 125 -2.87 -3.26 -0.63
N ARG A 126 -2.12 -2.15 -0.73
CA ARG A 126 -0.70 -2.08 -0.34
C ARG A 126 -0.50 -2.21 1.17
N LEU A 127 -1.31 -1.54 1.99
CA LEU A 127 -1.22 -1.67 3.44
C LEU A 127 -1.49 -3.09 3.94
N LEU A 128 -2.41 -3.81 3.29
CA LEU A 128 -2.68 -5.22 3.61
C LEU A 128 -1.46 -6.10 3.31
N LEU A 129 -0.79 -5.90 2.17
CA LEU A 129 0.43 -6.63 1.84
C LEU A 129 1.60 -6.26 2.76
N ILE A 130 1.76 -4.97 3.04
CA ILE A 130 2.78 -4.48 3.99
C ILE A 130 2.58 -5.13 5.36
N ARG A 131 1.34 -5.21 5.86
CA ARG A 131 1.03 -5.87 7.14
C ARG A 131 1.56 -7.31 7.19
N ASP A 132 1.40 -8.07 6.10
CA ASP A 132 1.84 -9.47 6.06
C ASP A 132 3.37 -9.60 6.08
N LEU A 133 4.08 -8.58 5.57
CA LEU A 133 5.55 -8.52 5.61
C LEU A 133 6.11 -8.05 6.97
N LEU A 134 5.35 -7.30 7.76
CA LEU A 134 5.85 -6.74 9.02
C LEU A 134 6.15 -7.80 10.08
N ALA A 135 7.26 -7.61 10.79
CA ALA A 135 7.51 -8.30 12.04
C ALA A 135 6.46 -7.95 13.11
N PRO A 136 6.26 -8.79 14.14
CA PRO A 136 5.31 -8.50 15.23
C PRO A 136 5.55 -7.16 15.95
N ASP A 137 6.80 -6.69 15.97
CA ASP A 137 7.26 -5.42 16.52
C ASP A 137 7.59 -4.38 15.42
N GLY A 138 7.22 -4.65 14.17
CA GLY A 138 7.46 -3.77 13.04
C GLY A 138 6.55 -2.54 13.03
N SER A 139 6.97 -1.50 12.30
CA SER A 139 6.20 -0.27 12.16
C SER A 139 6.10 0.23 10.73
N VAL A 140 5.01 0.91 10.41
CA VAL A 140 4.80 1.61 9.13
C VAL A 140 4.70 3.10 9.41
N TRP A 141 5.48 3.87 8.65
CA TRP A 141 5.52 5.32 8.70
C TRP A 141 5.06 5.85 7.36
N VAL A 142 4.08 6.73 7.40
CA VAL A 142 3.39 7.25 6.21
C VAL A 142 3.47 8.76 6.28
N HIS A 143 4.12 9.37 5.30
CA HIS A 143 4.06 10.81 5.15
C HIS A 143 2.69 11.18 4.58
N LEU A 144 1.95 12.04 5.28
CA LEU A 144 0.66 12.56 4.85
C LEU A 144 0.68 14.07 4.98
N ASP A 145 0.25 14.77 3.93
CA ASP A 145 -0.02 16.20 4.00
C ASP A 145 -1.40 16.47 4.63
N ASP A 146 -1.62 17.69 5.12
CA ASP A 146 -2.82 18.12 5.83
C ASP A 146 -4.08 18.27 4.95
N ALA A 147 -3.97 17.94 3.66
CA ALA A 147 -5.15 17.77 2.80
C ALA A 147 -6.13 16.78 3.45
N GLY A 148 -7.44 17.08 3.41
CA GLY A 148 -8.51 16.33 4.09
C GLY A 148 -8.56 14.80 3.85
N ARG A 149 -7.75 14.28 2.92
CA ARG A 149 -7.54 12.86 2.63
C ARG A 149 -6.81 12.09 3.74
N GLY A 150 -6.08 12.77 4.64
CA GLY A 150 -5.41 12.12 5.78
C GLY A 150 -6.37 11.38 6.74
N TYR A 151 -7.63 11.82 6.84
CA TYR A 151 -8.65 11.15 7.64
C TYR A 151 -9.11 9.81 7.05
N GLY A 152 -9.35 9.77 5.74
CA GLY A 152 -9.75 8.54 5.03
C GLY A 152 -8.66 7.47 5.13
N PHE A 153 -7.40 7.89 4.98
CA PHE A 153 -6.25 7.02 5.18
C PHE A 153 -6.13 6.51 6.62
N SER A 154 -6.19 7.42 7.61
CA SER A 154 -6.06 7.04 9.02
C SER A 154 -7.12 6.02 9.44
N HIS A 155 -8.34 6.16 8.94
CA HIS A 155 -9.42 5.20 9.18
C HIS A 155 -9.22 3.87 8.46
N GLN A 156 -8.56 3.87 7.30
CA GLN A 156 -8.19 2.64 6.61
C GLN A 156 -7.05 1.92 7.35
N ALA A 157 -6.00 2.67 7.72
CA ALA A 157 -4.88 2.16 8.49
C ALA A 157 -5.32 1.57 9.84
N SER A 158 -6.27 2.20 10.54
CA SER A 158 -6.79 1.69 11.82
C SER A 158 -7.58 0.38 11.71
N LYS A 159 -7.99 -0.01 10.50
CA LYS A 159 -8.60 -1.34 10.24
C LYS A 159 -7.56 -2.42 9.99
N VAL A 160 -6.35 -2.04 9.59
CA VAL A 160 -5.27 -2.97 9.23
C VAL A 160 -4.29 -3.14 10.40
N PHE A 161 -3.97 -2.05 11.10
CA PHE A 161 -2.99 -2.01 12.18
C PHE A 161 -3.66 -1.79 13.53
N SER A 162 -3.10 -2.43 14.57
CA SER A 162 -3.58 -2.36 15.95
C SER A 162 -3.38 -0.98 16.59
N SER A 163 -2.42 -0.19 16.10
CA SER A 163 -2.14 1.16 16.58
C SER A 163 -1.81 2.07 15.39
N VAL A 164 -2.44 3.24 15.36
CA VAL A 164 -2.14 4.31 14.41
C VAL A 164 -1.91 5.57 15.21
N ARG A 165 -0.76 6.22 15.02
CA ARG A 165 -0.44 7.53 15.61
C ARG A 165 -0.28 8.55 14.48
N ARG A 166 -0.92 9.70 14.63
CA ARG A 166 -0.72 10.84 13.75
C ARG A 166 0.26 11.80 14.40
N PHE A 167 1.34 12.10 13.69
CA PHE A 167 2.26 13.16 14.05
C PHE A 167 1.93 14.35 13.15
N THR A 168 1.61 15.49 13.75
CA THR A 168 1.48 16.76 13.04
C THR A 168 2.66 17.64 13.43
N ASN A 169 3.05 18.59 12.58
CA ASN A 169 4.04 19.60 12.96
C ASN A 169 3.45 20.48 14.08
N GLY A 170 3.63 20.03 15.32
CA GLY A 170 3.29 20.69 16.56
C GLY A 170 4.37 20.32 17.58
N THR A 171 5.03 21.36 18.11
CA THR A 171 6.21 21.41 18.99
C THR A 171 6.50 20.12 19.77
N ILE A 172 7.74 19.63 19.60
CA ILE A 172 8.38 18.58 20.43
C ILE A 172 8.47 19.05 21.88
#